data_AF-A0A2Z6SMM7-F1
#
_entry.id   AF-A0A2Z6SMM7-F1
#
_cell.length_a   1.000
_cell.length_b   1.000
_cell.length_c   1.000
_cell.angle_alpha   90.00
_cell.angle_beta   90.00
_cell.angle_gamma   90.00
#
_symmetry.space_group_name_H-M   'P 1'
#
loop_
_entity.id
_entity.type
_entity.pdbx_description
1 polymer ?
#
loop_
_entity_poly.entity_id
_entity_poly.type
_entity_poly.pdbx_seq_one_letter_code
_entity_poly.pdbx_strand_id
1 'polypeptide(L)'
;MSKKYADYFCKTLPENYSFLGFYKYRCQQPDFTFSYQKESRKLSSDLEELTSEDSEVVRAYASRLLKDHKSSIYAEGFKRGYATRRDICV
;
A
#
# COMPACT_ATOMS: atom_id res chain seq x y z
N MET A 1 -7.77 -7.26 -19.91
CA MET A 1 -6.63 -7.51 -19.00
C MET A 1 -7.13 -7.34 -17.58
N SER A 2 -6.97 -8.34 -16.73
CA SER A 2 -7.28 -8.19 -15.30
C SER A 2 -6.23 -7.26 -14.70
N LYS A 3 -6.62 -6.13 -14.13
CA LYS A 3 -5.70 -5.26 -13.40
C LYS A 3 -5.10 -6.08 -12.25
N LYS A 4 -3.77 -6.07 -12.14
CA LYS A 4 -3.03 -6.81 -11.12
C LYS A 4 -2.83 -6.04 -9.82
N TYR A 5 -3.28 -4.79 -9.77
CA TYR A 5 -3.18 -3.88 -8.64
C TYR A 5 -4.55 -3.26 -8.33
N ALA A 6 -4.76 -2.81 -7.10
CA ALA A 6 -6.05 -2.29 -6.64
C ALA A 6 -6.53 -1.05 -7.44
N ASP A 7 -7.86 -0.93 -7.56
CA ASP A 7 -8.52 0.22 -8.19
C ASP A 7 -8.14 1.57 -7.56
N TYR A 8 -7.69 1.57 -6.30
CA TYR A 8 -7.12 2.75 -5.64
C TYR A 8 -6.13 3.49 -6.54
N PHE A 9 -5.20 2.76 -7.15
CA PHE A 9 -4.15 3.34 -7.99
C PHE A 9 -4.65 3.78 -9.37
N CYS A 10 -5.81 3.29 -9.79
CA CYS A 10 -6.45 3.75 -11.03
C CYS A 10 -7.24 5.04 -10.84
N LYS A 11 -7.76 5.26 -9.63
CA LYS A 11 -8.64 6.40 -9.28
C LYS A 11 -7.89 7.53 -8.59
N THR A 12 -6.64 7.28 -8.18
CA THR A 12 -5.80 8.23 -7.46
C THR A 12 -4.68 8.70 -8.38
N LEU A 13 -4.38 9.99 -8.36
CA LEU A 13 -3.20 10.51 -9.06
C LEU A 13 -1.91 9.97 -8.40
N PRO A 14 -0.86 9.64 -9.17
CA PRO A 14 0.39 9.09 -8.62
C PRO A 14 1.00 9.91 -7.49
N GLU A 15 0.90 11.24 -7.55
CA GLU A 15 1.39 12.17 -6.54
C GLU A 15 0.72 11.97 -5.17
N ASN A 16 -0.52 11.48 -5.18
CA ASN A 16 -1.37 11.29 -4.00
C ASN A 16 -1.34 9.84 -3.47
N TYR A 17 -0.50 8.98 -4.04
CA TYR A 17 -0.31 7.62 -3.50
C TYR A 17 0.19 7.68 -2.06
N SER A 18 -0.52 7.01 -1.14
CA SER A 18 -0.15 6.95 0.26
C SER A 18 -0.61 5.65 0.89
N PHE A 19 0.12 5.18 1.91
CA PHE A 19 -0.27 4.01 2.69
C PHE A 19 -1.66 4.20 3.31
N LEU A 20 -1.90 5.37 3.92
CA LEU A 20 -3.19 5.67 4.57
C LEU A 20 -4.34 5.73 3.56
N GLY A 21 -4.13 6.31 2.37
CA GLY A 21 -5.14 6.33 1.32
C GLY A 21 -5.50 4.93 0.84
N PHE A 22 -4.49 4.10 0.59
CA PHE A 22 -4.70 2.69 0.23
C PHE A 22 -5.42 1.92 1.34
N TYR A 23 -5.01 2.10 2.60
CA TYR A 23 -5.63 1.41 3.74
C TYR A 23 -7.10 1.82 3.91
N LYS A 24 -7.43 3.11 3.78
CA LYS A 24 -8.82 3.59 3.79
C LYS A 24 -9.65 3.00 2.66
N TYR A 25 -9.09 2.93 1.45
CA TYR A 25 -9.74 2.24 0.33
C TYR A 25 -10.00 0.77 0.65
N ARG A 26 -9.00 0.08 1.23
CA ARG A 26 -9.09 -1.33 1.62
C ARG A 26 -10.11 -1.55 2.74
N CYS A 27 -10.28 -0.64 3.71
CA CYS A 27 -11.31 -0.73 4.76
C CYS A 27 -12.73 -0.88 4.20
N GLN A 28 -12.99 -0.39 2.98
CA GLN A 28 -14.29 -0.44 2.33
C GLN A 28 -14.52 -1.75 1.54
N GLN A 29 -13.50 -2.60 1.41
CA GLN A 29 -13.57 -3.83 0.62
C GLN A 29 -14.06 -5.02 1.48
N PRO A 30 -14.83 -5.96 0.90
CA PRO A 30 -15.40 -7.08 1.65
C PRO A 30 -14.35 -8.09 2.16
N ASP A 31 -13.19 -8.16 1.53
CA ASP A 31 -12.07 -9.04 1.91
C ASP A 31 -11.05 -8.35 2.83
N PHE A 32 -11.41 -7.19 3.37
CA PHE A 32 -10.54 -6.43 4.25
C PHE A 32 -10.17 -7.20 5.52
N THR A 33 -8.92 -7.04 5.95
CA THR A 33 -8.48 -7.59 7.23
C THR A 33 -7.88 -6.49 8.11
N PHE A 34 -8.21 -6.50 9.39
CA PHE A 34 -7.58 -5.63 10.40
C PHE A 34 -6.10 -5.98 10.68
N SER A 35 -5.54 -6.96 9.95
CA SER A 35 -4.14 -7.32 10.08
C SER A 35 -3.29 -6.38 9.24
N TYR A 36 -2.60 -5.46 9.93
CA TYR A 36 -1.65 -4.54 9.29
C TYR A 36 -0.66 -5.28 8.39
N GLN A 37 -0.11 -6.40 8.86
CA GLN A 37 0.85 -7.20 8.08
C GLN A 37 0.25 -7.75 6.78
N LYS A 38 -1.01 -8.20 6.79
CA LYS A 38 -1.68 -8.72 5.59
C LYS A 38 -1.95 -7.60 4.58
N GLU A 39 -2.48 -6.47 5.02
CA GLU A 39 -2.78 -5.34 4.13
C GLU A 39 -1.50 -4.64 3.64
N SER A 40 -0.44 -4.60 4.45
CA SER A 40 0.90 -4.14 4.05
C SER A 40 1.51 -5.02 2.95
N ARG A 41 1.34 -6.35 3.03
CA ARG A 41 1.76 -7.27 1.97
C ARG A 41 0.97 -7.04 0.68
N LYS A 42 -0.34 -6.81 0.77
CA LYS A 42 -1.17 -6.45 -0.40
C LYS A 42 -0.68 -5.17 -1.04
N LEU A 43 -0.43 -4.12 -0.26
CA LEU A 43 0.14 -2.87 -0.77
C LEU A 43 1.48 -3.09 -1.47
N SER A 44 2.38 -3.87 -0.87
CA SER A 44 3.70 -4.13 -1.45
C SER A 44 3.57 -4.84 -2.80
N SER A 45 2.69 -5.84 -2.89
CA SER A 45 2.41 -6.57 -4.13
C SER A 45 1.86 -5.64 -5.22
N ASP A 46 0.89 -4.79 -4.89
CA ASP A 46 0.30 -3.84 -5.84
C ASP A 46 1.33 -2.83 -6.34
N LEU A 47 2.19 -2.33 -5.45
CA LEU A 47 3.25 -1.40 -5.82
C LEU A 47 4.32 -2.05 -6.69
N GLU A 48 4.70 -3.31 -6.42
CA GLU A 48 5.64 -4.05 -7.28
C GLU A 48 5.09 -4.23 -8.70
N GLU A 49 3.80 -4.53 -8.85
CA GLU A 49 3.13 -4.55 -10.16
C GLU A 49 3.11 -3.17 -10.83
N LEU A 50 2.82 -2.09 -10.06
CA LEU A 50 2.86 -0.71 -10.56
C LEU A 50 4.27 -0.23 -10.94
N THR A 51 5.33 -0.81 -10.38
CA THR A 51 6.69 -0.50 -10.84
C THR A 51 7.01 -1.12 -12.21
N SER A 52 6.22 -2.08 -12.65
CA SER A 52 6.34 -2.74 -13.96
C SER A 52 5.46 -2.10 -15.04
N GLU A 53 4.70 -1.05 -14.71
CA GLU A 53 3.90 -0.26 -15.67
C GLU A 53 4.76 0.60 -16.60
N ASP A 54 4.23 0.88 -17.80
CA ASP A 54 4.93 1.65 -18.83
C ASP A 54 5.01 3.15 -18.48
N SER A 55 4.11 3.64 -17.63
CA SER A 55 4.10 5.04 -17.21
C SER A 55 5.25 5.34 -16.24
N GLU A 56 6.21 6.14 -16.71
CA GLU A 56 7.36 6.56 -15.92
C GLU A 56 6.96 7.29 -14.62
N VAL A 57 5.91 8.11 -14.68
CA VAL A 57 5.39 8.85 -13.53
C VAL A 57 4.84 7.89 -12.48
N VAL A 58 3.96 6.96 -12.91
CA VAL A 58 3.39 5.94 -12.01
C VAL A 58 4.51 5.12 -11.37
N ARG A 59 5.47 4.66 -12.17
CA ARG A 59 6.60 3.87 -11.69
C ARG A 59 7.45 4.62 -10.67
N ALA A 60 7.73 5.91 -10.89
CA ALA A 60 8.52 6.72 -9.97
C ALA A 60 7.82 6.87 -8.61
N TYR A 61 6.52 7.21 -8.60
CA TYR A 61 5.75 7.35 -7.36
C TYR A 61 5.52 6.02 -6.65
N ALA A 62 5.22 4.94 -7.39
CA ALA A 62 5.08 3.61 -6.84
C ALA A 62 6.39 3.11 -6.20
N SER A 63 7.53 3.33 -6.88
CA SER A 63 8.86 2.96 -6.36
C SER A 63 9.20 3.74 -5.09
N ARG A 64 8.89 5.04 -5.04
CA ARG A 64 9.07 5.87 -3.85
C ARG A 64 8.27 5.32 -2.68
N LEU A 65 6.97 5.10 -2.88
CA LEU A 65 6.08 4.61 -1.83
C LEU A 65 6.48 3.21 -1.36
N LEU A 66 6.92 2.32 -2.26
CA LEU A 66 7.40 0.98 -1.93
C LEU A 66 8.66 1.03 -1.07
N LYS A 67 9.61 1.92 -1.41
CA LYS A 67 10.82 2.13 -0.64
C LYS A 67 10.49 2.64 0.77
N ASP A 68 9.64 3.66 0.87
CA ASP A 68 9.21 4.23 2.16
C ASP A 68 8.51 3.18 3.03
N HIS A 69 7.65 2.36 2.41
CA HIS A 69 6.94 1.30 3.10
C HIS A 69 7.88 0.19 3.60
N LYS A 70 8.83 -0.25 2.77
CA LYS A 70 9.85 -1.23 3.18
C LYS A 70 10.72 -0.66 4.30
N SER A 71 11.19 0.58 4.18
CA SER A 71 11.96 1.26 5.23
C SER A 71 11.20 1.36 6.55
N SER A 72 9.88 1.62 6.52
CA SER A 72 9.03 1.57 7.71
C SER A 72 9.03 0.17 8.33
N ILE A 73 8.81 -0.90 7.55
CA ILE A 73 8.81 -2.28 8.07
C ILE A 73 10.16 -2.65 8.70
N TYR A 74 11.28 -2.28 8.06
CA TYR A 74 12.62 -2.60 8.57
C TYR A 74 13.01 -1.79 9.80
N ALA A 75 12.66 -0.50 9.85
CA ALA A 75 12.86 0.34 11.04
C ALA A 75 12.02 -0.18 12.23
N GLU A 76 10.84 -0.69 11.92
CA GLU A 76 9.91 -1.25 12.89
C GLU A 76 10.34 -2.66 13.38
N GLY A 77 10.96 -3.48 12.52
CA GLY A 77 11.55 -4.76 12.92
C GLY A 77 12.58 -4.69 14.07
N PHE A 78 13.15 -3.51 14.32
CA PHE A 78 14.12 -3.27 15.40
C PHE A 78 13.48 -2.89 16.75
N LYS A 79 12.19 -2.55 16.80
CA LYS A 79 11.48 -2.15 18.03
C LYS A 79 10.19 -2.94 18.21
N ARG A 80 10.32 -4.19 18.70
CA ARG A 80 9.28 -4.97 19.42
C ARG A 80 7.80 -4.76 18.99
N GLY A 81 7.25 -5.78 18.33
CA GLY A 81 5.84 -6.22 18.50
C GLY A 81 4.76 -5.14 18.32
N TYR A 82 4.29 -4.96 17.09
CA TYR A 82 3.33 -3.91 16.78
C TYR A 82 1.92 -4.20 17.31
N ALA A 83 1.56 -3.41 18.32
CA ALA A 83 0.20 -3.14 18.72
C ALA A 83 -0.62 -2.70 17.50
N THR A 84 -1.70 -3.45 17.24
CA THR A 84 -2.73 -3.15 16.26
C THR A 84 -3.29 -1.74 16.45
N ARG A 85 -2.96 -0.80 15.56
CA ARG A 85 -3.74 0.44 15.39
C ARG A 85 -5.10 0.04 14.79
N ARG A 86 -6.10 -0.10 15.66
CA ARG A 86 -7.49 -0.42 15.29
C ARG A 86 -8.27 0.79 14.74
N ASP A 87 -7.69 1.98 14.71
CA ASP A 87 -8.46 3.23 14.57
C ASP A 87 -8.39 3.92 13.19
N ILE A 88 -7.96 3.23 12.12
CA ILE A 88 -7.86 3.87 10.79
C ILE A 88 -9.16 3.75 9.97
N CYS A 89 -10.05 2.80 10.32
CA CYS A 89 -11.29 2.55 9.58
C CYS A 89 -12.56 3.12 10.26
N VAL A 90 -12.44 4.12 11.15
CA VAL A 90 -13.60 4.80 11.77
C VAL A 90 -14.08 5.95 10.89
#